data_AF-A0A1W1H948-F1
#
_entry.id   AF-A0A1W1H948-F1
#
_cell.length_a   1.000
_cell.length_b   1.000
_cell.length_c   1.000
_cell.angle_alpha   90.00
_cell.angle_beta   90.00
_cell.angle_gamma   90.00
#
_symmetry.space_group_name_H-M   'P 1'
#
loop_
_entity.id
_entity.type
_entity.pdbx_description
1 polymer ?
#
loop_
_entity_poly.entity_id
_entity_poly.type
_entity_poly.pdbx_seq_one_letter_code
_entity_poly.pdbx_strand_id
1 'polypeptide(L)' 'MTKKKIVSQNPKTDPERQMAFESLPPHIKNSMDETEKELFLHAEEWPESMFKKLEEFIVSRE' A
#
# COMPACT_ATOMS: atom_id res chain seq x y z
N MET A 1 29.58 -23.11 1.21
CA MET A 1 28.52 -23.70 0.37
C MET A 1 27.19 -23.09 0.77
N THR A 2 26.62 -22.28 -0.12
CA THR A 2 25.53 -21.34 0.09
C THR A 2 24.17 -22.05 0.16
N LYS A 3 23.53 -22.07 1.33
CA LYS A 3 22.11 -22.48 1.46
C LYS A 3 21.23 -21.29 1.10
N LYS A 4 20.80 -21.20 -0.15
CA LYS A 4 19.74 -20.30 -0.59
C LYS A 4 18.42 -20.75 0.03
N LYS A 5 17.91 -19.99 1.00
CA LYS A 5 16.61 -20.20 1.62
C LYS A 5 15.54 -19.62 0.69
N ILE A 6 14.87 -20.51 -0.03
CA ILE A 6 13.63 -20.25 -0.77
C ILE A 6 12.55 -19.87 0.26
N VAL A 7 12.15 -18.59 0.29
CA VAL A 7 11.01 -18.10 1.08
C VAL A 7 9.81 -17.98 0.15
N SER A 8 8.88 -18.90 0.39
CA SER A 8 7.46 -18.98 0.03
C SER A 8 6.83 -17.78 -0.72
N GLN A 9 6.38 -18.05 -1.95
CA GLN A 9 5.54 -17.17 -2.77
C GLN A 9 4.09 -17.13 -2.23
N ASN A 10 3.87 -16.33 -1.19
CA ASN A 10 2.59 -15.68 -0.96
C ASN A 10 2.94 -14.20 -0.85
N PRO A 11 2.41 -13.30 -1.72
CA PRO A 11 2.54 -11.87 -1.51
C PRO A 11 1.66 -11.53 -0.31
N LYS A 12 2.13 -11.87 0.89
CA LYS A 12 1.53 -11.41 2.13
C LYS A 12 1.69 -9.90 2.08
N THR A 13 0.59 -9.22 1.80
CA THR A 13 0.46 -7.79 1.90
C THR A 13 1.19 -7.35 3.16
N ASP A 14 2.03 -6.34 3.02
CA ASP A 14 2.71 -5.79 4.17
C ASP A 14 1.66 -5.41 5.23
N PRO A 15 1.76 -5.94 6.46
CA PRO A 15 0.74 -5.75 7.48
C PRO A 15 0.58 -4.28 7.84
N GLU A 16 1.63 -3.47 7.76
CA GLU A 16 1.57 -2.03 7.99
C GLU A 16 0.78 -1.33 6.89
N ARG A 17 0.93 -1.76 5.63
CA ARG A 17 0.12 -1.25 4.52
C ARG A 17 -1.35 -1.65 4.65
N GLN A 18 -1.63 -2.87 5.08
CA GLN A 18 -3.01 -3.29 5.33
C GLN A 18 -3.63 -2.46 6.47
N MET A 19 -2.92 -2.26 7.57
CA MET A 19 -3.38 -1.40 8.68
C MET A 19 -3.59 0.05 8.24
N ALA A 20 -2.70 0.59 7.40
CA ALA A 20 -2.85 1.92 6.82
C ALA A 20 -4.11 2.01 5.96
N PHE A 21 -4.35 1.02 5.09
CA PHE A 21 -5.55 0.96 4.24
C PHE A 21 -6.83 0.91 5.08
N GLU A 22 -6.86 0.07 6.12
CA GLU A 22 -8.01 -0.04 7.02
C GLU A 22 -8.29 1.27 7.77
N SER A 23 -7.23 1.99 8.14
CA SER A 23 -7.29 3.30 8.81
C SER A 23 -7.72 4.45 7.88
N LEU A 24 -7.70 4.26 6.56
CA LEU A 24 -8.16 5.29 5.63
C LEU A 24 -9.66 5.59 5.86
N PRO A 25 -10.06 6.87 5.79
CA PRO A 25 -11.46 7.24 5.86
C PRO A 25 -12.31 6.59 4.76
N PRO A 26 -13.61 6.35 5.01
CA PRO A 26 -14.50 5.72 4.03
C PRO A 26 -14.54 6.46 2.69
N HIS A 27 -14.48 7.80 2.69
CA HIS A 27 -14.53 8.58 1.46
C HIS A 27 -13.31 8.34 0.55
N ILE A 28 -12.12 8.13 1.11
CA ILE A 28 -10.92 7.76 0.35
C ILE A 28 -11.04 6.35 -0.20
N LYS A 29 -11.45 5.38 0.64
CA LYS A 29 -11.64 3.98 0.21
C LYS A 29 -12.69 3.83 -0.89
N ASN A 30 -13.74 4.66 -0.85
CA ASN A 30 -14.79 4.71 -1.86
C ASN A 30 -14.34 5.43 -3.14
N SER A 31 -13.36 6.33 -3.03
CA SER A 31 -12.73 7.02 -4.17
C SER A 31 -11.66 6.18 -4.88
N MET A 32 -11.31 5.02 -4.32
CA MET A 32 -10.35 4.07 -4.91
C MET A 32 -11.07 2.93 -5.61
N ASP A 33 -10.69 2.66 -6.86
CA ASP A 33 -11.10 1.45 -7.56
C ASP A 33 -10.30 0.22 -7.07
N GLU A 34 -10.67 -0.97 -7.54
CA GLU A 34 -10.02 -2.22 -7.14
C GLU A 34 -8.53 -2.24 -7.53
N THR A 35 -8.16 -1.68 -8.68
CA THR A 35 -6.77 -1.60 -9.13
C THR A 35 -5.96 -0.66 -8.25
N GLU A 36 -6.52 0.48 -7.85
CA GLU A 36 -5.89 1.40 -6.92
C GLU A 36 -5.71 0.80 -5.52
N LYS A 37 -6.66 -0.02 -5.06
CA LYS A 37 -6.54 -0.75 -3.79
C LYS A 37 -5.42 -1.77 -3.86
N GLU A 38 -5.31 -2.52 -4.95
CA GLU A 38 -4.20 -3.45 -5.16
C GLU A 38 -2.86 -2.71 -5.23
N LEU A 39 -2.80 -1.57 -5.92
CA LEU A 39 -1.61 -0.72 -5.95
C LEU A 39 -1.25 -0.21 -4.55
N PHE A 40 -2.23 0.25 -3.78
CA PHE A 40 -2.01 0.72 -2.41
C PHE A 40 -1.37 -0.37 -1.54
N LEU A 41 -1.86 -1.60 -1.65
CA LEU A 41 -1.47 -2.74 -0.81
C LEU A 41 -0.20 -3.43 -1.29
N HIS A 42 0.04 -3.51 -2.60
CA HIS A 42 1.07 -4.36 -3.18
C HIS A 42 2.12 -3.64 -4.03
N ALA A 43 1.90 -2.40 -4.47
CA ALA A 43 2.88 -1.70 -5.31
C ALA A 43 4.17 -1.43 -4.53
N GLU A 44 5.32 -1.59 -5.16
CA GLU A 44 6.62 -1.23 -4.57
C GLU A 44 6.72 0.28 -4.33
N GLU A 45 6.19 1.08 -5.26
CA GLU A 45 6.10 2.53 -5.16
C GLU A 45 4.69 2.99 -5.56
N TRP A 46 4.19 4.03 -4.89
CA TRP A 46 2.90 4.62 -5.22
C TRP A 46 3.03 5.65 -6.36
N PRO A 47 2.10 5.67 -7.32
CA PRO A 47 2.10 6.71 -8.34
C PRO A 47 1.75 8.06 -7.72
N GLU A 48 2.21 9.16 -8.34
CA GLU A 48 1.94 10.53 -7.88
C GLU A 48 0.43 10.82 -7.70
N SER A 49 -0.41 10.23 -8.56
CA SER A 49 -1.87 10.30 -8.44
C SER A 49 -2.39 9.78 -7.09
N MET A 50 -1.75 8.74 -6.55
CA MET A 50 -2.11 8.15 -5.26
C MET A 50 -1.64 9.02 -4.10
N PHE A 51 -0.44 9.59 -4.20
CA PHE A 51 0.03 10.60 -3.24
C PHE A 51 -0.90 11.81 -3.20
N LYS A 52 -1.35 12.31 -4.35
CA LYS A 52 -2.30 13.42 -4.42
C LYS A 52 -3.64 13.08 -3.76
N LYS A 53 -4.18 11.87 -3.98
CA LYS A 53 -5.42 11.42 -3.29
C LYS A 53 -5.25 11.31 -1.77
N LEU A 54 -4.04 11.02 -1.32
CA LEU A 54 -3.71 10.80 0.08
C LEU A 54 -2.97 12.00 0.70
N GLU A 55 -2.91 13.15 0.02
CA GLU A 55 -2.07 14.28 0.40
C GLU A 55 -2.45 14.83 1.78
N GLU A 56 -3.73 14.76 2.14
CA GLU A 56 -4.23 15.16 3.46
C GLU A 56 -3.86 14.18 4.58
N PHE A 57 -3.39 12.97 4.25
CA PHE A 57 -3.08 11.89 5.18
C PHE A 57 -1.59 11.52 5.22
N ILE A 58 -0.85 11.82 4.16
CA ILE A 58 0.59 11.57 4.08
C ILE A 58 1.31 12.81 4.62
N VAL A 59 1.80 12.71 5.86
CA VAL A 59 2.60 13.78 6.46
C VAL A 59 4.00 13.74 5.87
N SER A 60 4.39 14.78 5.11
CA SER A 60 5.79 15.01 4.78
C SER A 60 6.55 15.32 6.06
N ARG A 61 7.45 14.43 6.47
CA ARG A 61 8.32 14.68 7.62
C ARG A 61 9.41 15.66 7.19
N GLU A 62 9.21 16.95 7.50
CA GLU A 62 10.24 17.99 7.40
C GLU A 62 11.40 17.77 8.39
#